data_AF-A0A0D9XFP1-F1
#
_entry.id   AF-A0A0D9XFP1-F1
#
_cell.length_a   1.000
_cell.length_b   1.000
_cell.length_c   1.000
_cell.angle_alpha   90.00
_cell.angle_beta   90.00
_cell.angle_gamma   90.00
#
_symmetry.space_group_name_H-M   'P 1'
#
loop_
_entity.id
_entity.type
_entity.pdbx_description
1 polymer ?
#
loop_
_entity_poly.entity_id
_entity_poly.type
_entity_poly.pdbx_seq_one_letter_code
_entity_poly.pdbx_strand_id
1 'polypeptide(L)'
;MADHVLVNSFHELQPQESEHMASTWRARTVHADSDGVVRKEEMERCVREVMEGEKSEEYMKNAADWKEKAGSAMSEGGSSDRNIIEFITKFGFKL
;
A
#
# COMPACT_ATOMS: atom_id res chain seq x y z
N MET A 1 -10.47 26.50 14.17
CA MET A 1 -9.27 25.85 14.74
C MET A 1 -9.46 24.34 14.70
N ALA A 2 -9.36 23.79 13.50
CA ALA A 2 -9.16 22.37 13.24
C ALA A 2 -8.48 22.31 11.87
N ASP A 3 -7.26 22.85 11.79
CA ASP A 3 -6.61 23.17 10.51
C ASP A 3 -5.44 22.23 10.22
N HIS A 4 -5.30 21.15 11.00
CA HIS A 4 -4.40 20.04 10.69
C HIS A 4 -5.22 18.79 10.42
N VAL A 5 -5.83 18.74 9.23
CA VAL A 5 -6.15 17.44 8.65
C VAL A 5 -4.78 16.82 8.32
N LEU A 6 -4.49 15.65 8.89
CA LEU A 6 -3.36 14.80 8.52
C LEU A 6 -3.57 14.28 7.08
N VAL A 7 -3.72 15.19 6.10
CA VAL A 7 -3.67 14.82 4.69
C VAL A 7 -2.21 14.62 4.39
N ASN A 8 -1.77 13.38 4.56
CA ASN A 8 -0.56 12.82 3.97
C ASN A 8 0.70 13.70 4.12
N SER A 9 1.11 13.99 5.36
CA SER A 9 2.27 14.84 5.68
C SER A 9 3.64 14.32 5.18
N PHE A 10 3.68 13.21 4.45
CA PHE A 10 4.92 12.59 3.93
C PHE A 10 4.92 12.51 2.39
N HIS A 11 4.71 13.64 1.71
CA HIS A 11 4.88 13.74 0.25
C HIS A 11 6.25 13.25 -0.23
N GLU A 12 7.29 13.40 0.60
CA GLU A 12 8.65 12.95 0.31
C GLU A 12 8.78 11.42 0.18
N LEU A 13 7.89 10.65 0.81
CA LEU A 13 7.93 9.19 0.77
C LEU A 13 7.14 8.63 -0.41
N GLN A 14 6.23 9.40 -1.02
CA GLN A 14 5.37 8.92 -2.10
C GLN A 14 6.13 8.26 -3.26
N PRO A 15 7.29 8.78 -3.73
CA PRO A 15 8.06 8.11 -4.77
C PRO A 15 8.62 6.75 -4.32
N GLN A 16 9.09 6.67 -3.07
CA GLN A 16 9.69 5.45 -2.50
C GLN A 16 8.61 4.39 -2.24
N GLU A 17 7.45 4.80 -1.74
CA GLU A 17 6.29 3.94 -1.52
C GLU A 17 5.76 3.40 -2.85
N SER A 18 5.61 4.26 -3.86
CA SER A 18 5.21 3.85 -5.21
C SER A 18 6.20 2.85 -5.81
N GLU A 19 7.50 3.10 -5.69
CA GLU A 19 8.53 2.18 -6.16
C GLU A 19 8.50 0.85 -5.40
N HIS A 20 8.26 0.87 -4.09
CA HIS A 20 8.12 -0.34 -3.30
C HIS A 20 6.89 -1.17 -3.71
N MET A 21 5.75 -0.51 -3.93
CA MET A 21 4.53 -1.15 -4.44
C MET A 21 4.75 -1.75 -5.83
N ALA A 22 5.46 -1.05 -6.72
CA ALA A 22 5.75 -1.55 -8.07
C ALA A 22 6.72 -2.74 -8.04
N SER A 23 7.84 -2.62 -7.31
CA SER A 23 8.90 -3.64 -7.29
C SER A 23 8.55 -4.88 -6.46
N THR A 24 7.97 -4.66 -5.27
CA THR A 24 7.74 -5.73 -4.28
C THR A 24 6.34 -6.29 -4.43
N TRP A 25 5.34 -5.41 -4.54
CA TRP A 25 3.96 -5.87 -4.66
C TRP A 25 3.57 -6.18 -6.10
N ARG A 26 4.42 -5.80 -7.07
CA ARG A 26 4.12 -5.93 -8.50
C ARG A 26 2.77 -5.30 -8.84
N ALA A 27 2.47 -4.18 -8.19
CA ALA A 27 1.29 -3.38 -8.44
C ALA A 27 1.55 -2.38 -9.56
N ARG A 28 0.51 -1.98 -10.29
CA ARG A 28 0.60 -0.83 -11.18
C ARG A 28 0.51 0.46 -10.38
N THR A 29 1.49 1.35 -10.54
CA THR A 29 1.45 2.70 -9.98
C THR A 29 1.31 3.75 -11.07
N VAL A 30 1.00 4.98 -10.66
CA VAL A 30 0.93 6.15 -11.55
C VAL A 30 2.23 6.93 -11.48
N HIS A 31 2.62 7.51 -12.61
CA HIS A 31 3.81 8.35 -12.67
C HIS A 31 3.42 9.83 -12.77
N ALA A 32 3.95 10.62 -11.84
CA ALA A 32 3.89 12.07 -11.93
C ALA A 32 4.87 12.58 -12.99
N ASP A 33 4.56 13.72 -13.59
CA ASP A 33 5.49 14.47 -14.43
C ASP A 33 6.57 15.19 -13.60
N SER A 34 7.41 15.99 -14.25
CA SER A 34 8.47 16.77 -13.60
C SER A 34 7.97 17.76 -12.55
N ASP A 35 6.70 18.14 -12.62
CA ASP A 35 6.08 19.11 -11.70
C ASP A 35 5.40 18.39 -10.53
N GLY A 36 5.52 17.05 -10.44
CA GLY A 36 4.87 16.25 -9.42
C GLY A 36 3.37 16.04 -9.69
N VAL A 37 2.91 16.30 -10.91
CA VAL A 37 1.49 16.22 -11.27
C VAL A 37 1.20 14.94 -12.06
N VAL A 38 0.20 14.17 -11.64
CA VAL A 38 -0.34 13.05 -12.43
C VAL A 38 -1.41 13.59 -13.37
N ARG A 39 -1.15 13.52 -14.68
CA ARG A 39 -2.07 14.01 -15.69
C ARG A 39 -3.21 13.02 -15.95
N LYS A 40 -4.31 13.54 -16.49
CA LYS A 40 -5.51 12.75 -16.79
C LYS A 40 -5.19 11.57 -17.71
N GLU A 41 -4.36 11.78 -18.72
CA GLU A 41 -4.00 10.76 -19.71
C GLU A 41 -3.25 9.59 -19.05
N GLU A 42 -2.37 9.89 -18.09
CA GLU A 42 -1.67 8.86 -17.32
C GLU A 42 -2.63 8.07 -16.44
N MET A 43 -3.54 8.76 -15.77
CA MET A 43 -4.55 8.12 -14.94
C MET A 43 -5.43 7.17 -15.77
N GLU A 44 -5.96 7.64 -16.90
CA GLU A 44 -6.80 6.82 -17.79
C GLU A 44 -6.05 5.60 -18.34
N ARG A 45 -4.76 5.77 -18.69
CA ARG A 45 -3.90 4.68 -19.14
C ARG A 45 -3.73 3.62 -18.05
N CYS A 46 -3.36 4.03 -16.84
CA CYS A 46 -3.14 3.11 -15.72
C CYS A 46 -4.42 2.36 -15.34
N VAL A 47 -5.57 3.06 -15.30
CA VAL A 47 -6.86 2.41 -15.03
C VAL A 47 -7.17 1.35 -16.08
N ARG A 48 -7.03 1.68 -17.37
CA ARG A 48 -7.27 0.71 -18.45
C ARG A 48 -6.33 -0.50 -18.35
N GLU A 49 -5.06 -0.27 -18.05
CA GLU A 49 -4.08 -1.36 -17.92
C GLU A 49 -4.40 -2.30 -16.75
N VAL A 50 -4.83 -1.75 -15.62
CA VAL A 50 -5.22 -2.53 -14.43
C VAL A 50 -6.50 -3.33 -14.68
N MET A 51 -7.47 -2.77 -15.40
CA MET A 51 -8.79 -3.39 -15.59
C MET A 51 -8.84 -4.37 -16.77
N GLU A 52 -8.17 -4.03 -17.88
CA GLU A 52 -8.36 -4.71 -19.17
C GLU A 52 -7.03 -4.98 -19.90
N GLY A 53 -5.89 -4.53 -19.34
CA GLY A 53 -4.58 -4.71 -19.96
C GLY A 53 -4.08 -6.16 -19.89
N GLU A 54 -3.00 -6.43 -20.63
CA GLU A 54 -2.37 -7.76 -20.70
C GLU A 54 -1.93 -8.29 -19.31
N LYS A 55 -1.64 -7.39 -18.37
CA LYS A 55 -1.22 -7.71 -16.99
C LYS A 55 -2.35 -7.60 -15.95
N SER A 56 -3.59 -7.32 -16.37
CA SER A 56 -4.73 -7.10 -15.46
C SER A 56 -4.94 -8.28 -14.50
N GLU A 57 -4.93 -9.51 -15.01
CA GLU A 57 -5.04 -10.74 -14.20
C GLU A 57 -3.89 -10.89 -13.20
N GLU A 58 -2.65 -10.55 -13.60
CA GLU A 58 -1.49 -10.58 -12.72
C GLU A 58 -1.66 -9.58 -11.57
N TYR A 59 -2.06 -8.34 -11.87
CA TYR A 59 -2.31 -7.31 -10.85
C TYR A 59 -3.39 -7.74 -9.86
N MET A 60 -4.48 -8.32 -10.37
CA MET A 60 -5.57 -8.81 -9.51
C MET A 60 -5.10 -9.93 -8.59
N LYS A 61 -4.35 -10.89 -9.12
CA LYS A 61 -3.79 -12.00 -8.33
C LYS A 61 -2.81 -11.49 -7.27
N ASN A 62 -1.88 -10.61 -7.64
CA ASN A 62 -0.92 -10.04 -6.70
C ASN A 62 -1.64 -9.30 -5.55
N ALA A 63 -2.66 -8.50 -5.87
CA ALA A 63 -3.45 -7.82 -4.86
C ALA A 63 -4.19 -8.80 -3.91
N ALA A 64 -4.74 -9.88 -4.45
CA ALA A 64 -5.39 -10.92 -3.65
C ALA A 64 -4.38 -11.63 -2.71
N ASP A 65 -3.21 -12.00 -3.22
CA ASP A 65 -2.15 -12.64 -2.44
C ASP A 65 -1.67 -11.74 -1.30
N TRP A 66 -1.49 -10.43 -1.56
CA TRP A 66 -1.12 -9.46 -0.51
C TRP A 66 -2.23 -9.25 0.51
N LYS A 67 -3.50 -9.22 0.07
CA LYS A 67 -4.66 -9.15 0.97
C LYS A 67 -4.70 -10.37 1.91
N GLU A 68 -4.48 -11.57 1.37
CA GLU A 68 -4.44 -12.80 2.18
C GLU A 68 -3.28 -12.75 3.19
N LYS A 69 -2.07 -12.42 2.74
CA LYS A 69 -0.89 -12.31 3.63
C LYS A 69 -1.10 -11.31 4.76
N ALA A 70 -1.64 -10.13 4.45
CA ALA A 70 -1.96 -9.12 5.44
C ALA A 70 -3.01 -9.63 6.43
N GLY A 71 -4.06 -10.28 5.93
CA GLY A 71 -5.07 -10.94 6.76
C GLY A 71 -4.46 -11.98 7.71
N SER A 72 -3.69 -12.93 7.19
CA SER A 72 -3.04 -13.97 8.00
C SER A 72 -2.06 -13.42 9.04
N ALA A 73 -1.35 -12.34 8.72
CA ALA A 73 -0.45 -11.69 9.66
C ALA A 73 -1.20 -11.03 10.83
N MET A 74 -2.39 -10.49 10.58
CA MET A 74 -3.20 -9.79 11.57
C MET A 74 -4.18 -10.68 12.35
N SER A 75 -4.55 -11.85 11.83
CA SER A 75 -5.41 -12.80 12.52
C SER A 75 -4.84 -13.24 13.88
N GLU A 76 -5.69 -13.76 14.77
CA GLU A 76 -5.27 -14.31 16.06
C GLU A 76 -4.15 -15.35 15.89
N GLY A 77 -3.06 -15.19 16.63
CA GLY A 77 -1.86 -16.00 16.49
C GLY A 77 -1.05 -15.73 15.22
N GLY A 78 -1.39 -14.71 14.44
CA GLY A 78 -0.64 -14.21 13.30
C GLY A 78 0.67 -13.52 13.70
N SER A 79 1.53 -13.22 12.72
CA SER A 79 2.84 -12.61 13.01
C SER A 79 2.73 -11.19 13.59
N SER A 80 1.82 -10.36 13.07
CA SER A 80 1.60 -9.01 13.57
C SER A 80 0.89 -9.03 14.93
N ASP A 81 -0.08 -9.93 15.12
CA ASP A 81 -0.76 -10.18 16.40
C ASP A 81 0.25 -10.56 17.50
N ARG A 82 1.12 -11.54 17.24
CA ARG A 82 2.18 -11.92 18.18
C ARG A 82 3.15 -10.77 18.47
N ASN A 83 3.57 -10.05 17.44
CA ASN A 83 4.51 -8.93 17.59
C ASN A 83 3.92 -7.82 18.47
N ILE A 84 2.64 -7.48 18.32
CA ILE A 84 2.02 -6.43 19.14
C ILE A 84 1.80 -6.90 20.58
N ILE A 85 1.39 -8.16 20.80
CA ILE A 85 1.29 -8.76 22.13
C ILE A 85 2.65 -8.75 22.83
N GLU A 86 3.72 -9.14 22.13
CA GLU A 86 5.09 -9.11 22.65
C GLU A 86 5.50 -7.68 23.03
N PHE A 87 5.26 -6.71 22.15
CA PHE A 87 5.55 -5.30 22.41
C PHE A 87 4.83 -4.80 23.66
N ILE A 88 3.54 -5.08 23.82
CA ILE A 88 2.73 -4.63 24.96
C ILE A 88 3.18 -5.32 26.26
N THR A 89 3.49 -6.61 26.19
CA THR A 89 3.96 -7.41 27.34
C THR A 89 5.28 -6.87 27.88
N LYS A 90 6.18 -6.34 27.02
CA LYS A 90 7.44 -5.70 27.45
C LYS A 90 7.24 -4.51 28.39
N PHE A 91 6.07 -3.87 28.36
CA PHE A 91 5.72 -2.77 29.26
C PHE A 91 4.87 -3.20 30.47
N GLY A 92 4.75 -4.50 30.72
CA GLY A 92 4.07 -5.04 31.90
C GLY A 92 2.54 -5.06 31.83
N PHE A 93 1.97 -4.72 30.68
CA PHE A 93 0.54 -4.88 30.42
C PHE A 93 0.22 -6.32 30.02
N LYS A 94 -0.93 -6.84 30.46
CA LYS A 94 -1.47 -8.13 30.03
C LYS A 94 -2.69 -7.86 29.13
N LEU A 95 -2.69 -8.47 27.95
CA LEU A 95 -3.83 -8.54 27.03
C LEU A 95 -4.58 -9.84 27.23
#